data_AF-A0A8S9V332-F1
#
_entry.id   AF-A0A8S9V332-F1
#
_cell.length_a   1.000
_cell.length_b   1.000
_cell.length_c   1.000
_cell.angle_alpha   90.00
_cell.angle_beta   90.00
_cell.angle_gamma   90.00
#
_symmetry.space_group_name_H-M   'P 1'
#
loop_
_entity.id
_entity.type
_entity.pdbx_description
1 polymer ?
#
loop_
_entity_poly.entity_id
_entity_poly.type
_entity_poly.pdbx_seq_one_letter_code
_entity_poly.pdbx_strand_id
1 'polypeptide(L)'
;MALMRDESYHKRPAIETVRAIKLYAYSLERYGKSPYIYPLYGLGGLPESFSRLCAINGGTFMLNRGVDEILSDKDGQAWGIKCDNEVAKAKLVIGDPSYFPEQKVRKTGVAVRSIFILNHPVPNSNDAESLQIIIPAAQANRNNDIYVAVVSSTHCVAPQGIYIAIVSTLAETSVPLQELEPGVKLLGPYLERFDAITDMFEPVSDGKEDNCFISSSYDPTSHFETTSEDVLDLYKRITGEDLDMNINADSTDVDQ
;
A
#
# COMPACT_ATOMS: atom_id res chain seq x y z
N MET A 1 -1.36 -15.29 -13.93
CA MET A 1 -1.35 -13.90 -14.45
C MET A 1 -0.06 -13.25 -13.97
N ALA A 2 0.53 -12.31 -14.72
CA ALA A 2 1.78 -11.66 -14.31
C ALA A 2 1.59 -10.41 -13.44
N LEU A 3 0.38 -9.82 -13.41
CA LEU A 3 0.04 -8.62 -12.62
C LEU A 3 0.99 -7.42 -12.86
N MET A 4 1.56 -7.31 -14.05
CA MET A 4 2.37 -6.16 -14.44
C MET A 4 1.46 -4.94 -14.60
N ARG A 5 1.96 -3.76 -14.20
CA ARG A 5 1.18 -2.52 -14.11
C ARG A 5 0.99 -1.79 -15.45
N ASP A 6 1.87 -2.08 -16.40
CA ASP A 6 1.91 -1.48 -17.74
C ASP A 6 2.61 -2.44 -18.71
N GLU A 7 2.65 -2.08 -19.99
CA GLU A 7 3.23 -2.89 -21.07
C GLU A 7 4.77 -2.82 -21.18
N SER A 8 5.46 -2.05 -20.32
CA SER A 8 6.92 -1.88 -20.38
C SER A 8 7.68 -3.18 -20.13
N TYR A 9 7.06 -4.15 -19.44
CA TYR A 9 7.65 -5.46 -19.16
C TYR A 9 8.02 -6.25 -20.42
N HIS A 10 7.40 -5.95 -21.57
CA HIS A 10 7.77 -6.53 -22.87
C HIS A 10 9.21 -6.21 -23.30
N LYS A 11 9.78 -5.12 -22.79
CA LYS A 11 11.15 -4.69 -23.08
C LYS A 11 12.15 -5.08 -21.98
N ARG A 12 11.68 -5.69 -20.89
CA ARG A 12 12.49 -6.11 -19.74
C ARG A 12 12.87 -7.60 -19.84
N PRO A 13 13.89 -8.06 -19.09
CA PRO A 13 14.23 -9.48 -19.03
C PRO A 13 13.04 -10.36 -18.63
N ALA A 14 12.76 -11.40 -19.42
CA ALA A 14 11.60 -12.27 -19.22
C ALA A 14 11.55 -12.96 -17.84
N ILE A 15 12.69 -13.09 -17.16
CA ILE A 15 12.79 -13.72 -15.84
C ILE A 15 11.91 -13.04 -14.78
N GLU A 16 11.75 -11.70 -14.85
CA GLU A 16 10.89 -10.95 -13.94
C GLU A 16 9.42 -11.38 -14.10
N THR A 17 8.94 -11.40 -15.34
CA THR A 17 7.59 -11.85 -15.70
C THR A 17 7.34 -13.31 -15.34
N VAL A 18 8.32 -14.19 -15.58
CA VAL A 18 8.21 -15.61 -15.22
C VAL A 18 8.08 -15.78 -13.71
N ARG A 19 8.82 -15.01 -12.90
CA ARG A 19 8.71 -15.02 -11.44
C ARG A 19 7.34 -14.56 -10.98
N ALA A 20 6.80 -13.48 -11.54
CA ALA A 20 5.47 -12.97 -11.20
C ALA A 20 4.36 -13.99 -11.55
N ILE A 21 4.44 -14.65 -12.72
CA ILE A 21 3.51 -15.73 -13.10
C ILE A 21 3.60 -16.90 -12.12
N LYS A 22 4.82 -17.29 -11.74
CA LYS A 22 5.06 -18.37 -10.78
C LYS A 22 4.50 -18.03 -9.40
N LEU A 23 4.68 -16.80 -8.93
CA LEU A 23 4.09 -16.31 -7.68
C LEU A 23 2.56 -16.40 -7.72
N TYR A 24 1.93 -15.90 -8.78
CA TYR A 24 0.48 -15.99 -8.95
C TYR A 24 -0.02 -17.44 -8.88
N ALA A 25 0.65 -18.35 -9.61
CA ALA A 25 0.28 -19.76 -9.65
C ALA A 25 0.37 -20.42 -8.27
N TYR A 26 1.47 -20.18 -7.53
CA TYR A 26 1.62 -20.71 -6.18
C TYR A 26 0.60 -20.14 -5.19
N SER A 27 0.32 -18.83 -5.25
CA SER A 27 -0.68 -18.21 -4.39
C SER A 27 -2.08 -18.76 -4.66
N LEU A 28 -2.42 -18.99 -5.93
CA LEU A 28 -3.68 -19.61 -6.32
C LEU A 28 -3.77 -21.06 -5.84
N GLU A 29 -2.71 -21.85 -5.99
CA GLU A 29 -2.67 -23.25 -5.56
C GLU A 29 -2.83 -23.39 -4.04
N ARG A 30 -2.30 -22.43 -3.26
CA ARG A 30 -2.35 -22.45 -1.79
C ARG A 30 -3.77 -22.42 -1.21
N TYR A 31 -4.70 -21.67 -1.81
CA TYR A 31 -6.05 -21.46 -1.29
C TYR A 31 -7.19 -21.78 -2.29
N GLY A 32 -6.86 -22.10 -3.54
CA GLY A 32 -7.73 -22.72 -4.54
C GLY A 32 -8.73 -21.80 -5.26
N LYS A 33 -9.19 -20.71 -4.63
CA LYS A 33 -10.21 -19.80 -5.24
C LYS A 33 -9.61 -18.61 -5.97
N SER A 34 -8.61 -17.97 -5.35
CA SER A 34 -7.91 -16.80 -5.88
C SER A 34 -6.51 -16.74 -5.27
N PRO A 35 -5.57 -15.98 -5.85
CA PRO A 35 -4.25 -15.78 -5.26
C PRO A 35 -4.25 -14.74 -4.12
N TYR A 36 -5.41 -14.19 -3.75
CA TYR A 36 -5.54 -13.11 -2.79
C TYR A 36 -6.13 -13.59 -1.46
N ILE A 37 -5.69 -12.92 -0.40
CA ILE A 37 -6.29 -12.98 0.93
C ILE A 37 -6.58 -11.56 1.38
N TYR A 38 -7.58 -11.39 2.23
CA TYR A 38 -7.93 -10.12 2.83
C TYR A 38 -8.22 -10.32 4.32
N PRO A 39 -7.68 -9.49 5.22
CA PRO A 39 -7.87 -9.65 6.65
C PRO A 39 -9.32 -9.42 7.06
N LEU A 40 -9.81 -10.24 8.00
CA LEU A 40 -11.06 -9.95 8.69
C LEU A 40 -10.93 -8.61 9.43
N TYR A 41 -12.00 -7.82 9.41
CA TYR A 41 -12.08 -6.45 9.92
C TYR A 41 -11.27 -5.41 9.14
N GLY A 42 -10.73 -5.78 7.97
CA GLY A 42 -10.09 -4.84 7.06
C GLY A 42 -8.61 -4.63 7.31
N LEU A 43 -8.00 -3.83 6.43
CA LEU A 43 -6.55 -3.61 6.39
C LEU A 43 -5.99 -2.94 7.65
N GLY A 44 -6.83 -2.27 8.45
CA GLY A 44 -6.43 -1.64 9.72
C GLY A 44 -5.83 -2.63 10.74
N GLY A 45 -6.20 -3.91 10.67
CA GLY A 45 -5.63 -4.94 11.54
C GLY A 45 -4.13 -5.19 11.30
N LEU A 46 -3.60 -4.86 10.12
CA LEU A 46 -2.17 -5.01 9.81
C LEU A 46 -1.28 -4.04 10.62
N PRO A 47 -1.44 -2.71 10.53
CA PRO A 47 -0.66 -1.78 11.36
C PRO A 47 -0.92 -1.96 12.85
N GLU A 48 -2.14 -2.33 13.26
CA GLU A 48 -2.43 -2.68 14.66
C GLU A 48 -1.58 -3.85 15.14
N SER A 49 -1.47 -4.92 14.35
CA SER A 49 -0.67 -6.10 14.68
C SER A 49 0.83 -5.78 14.75
N PHE A 50 1.36 -5.00 13.80
CA PHE A 50 2.75 -4.54 13.85
C PHE A 50 3.02 -3.61 15.04
N SER A 51 2.05 -2.78 15.43
CA SER A 51 2.20 -1.93 16.61
C SER A 51 2.30 -2.76 17.90
N ARG A 52 1.49 -3.82 18.00
CA ARG A 52 1.58 -4.79 19.10
C ARG A 52 2.93 -5.50 19.10
N LEU A 53 3.39 -5.98 17.93
CA LEU A 53 4.69 -6.66 17.83
C LEU A 53 5.83 -5.76 18.28
N CYS A 54 5.83 -4.49 17.89
CA CYS A 54 6.82 -3.52 18.33
C CYS A 54 6.70 -3.23 19.84
N ALA A 55 5.49 -3.15 20.41
CA ALA A 55 5.30 -2.99 21.86
C ALA A 55 5.83 -4.19 22.68
N ILE A 56 5.65 -5.42 22.20
CA ILE A 56 6.21 -6.64 22.82
C ILE A 56 7.74 -6.57 22.87
N ASN A 57 8.37 -5.93 21.88
CA ASN A 57 9.81 -5.72 21.81
C ASN A 57 10.27 -4.41 22.46
N GLY A 58 9.46 -3.83 23.35
CA GLY A 58 9.81 -2.64 24.14
C GLY A 58 9.59 -1.29 23.44
N GLY A 59 8.98 -1.29 22.25
CA GLY A 59 8.56 -0.07 21.57
C GLY A 59 7.38 0.62 22.25
N THR A 60 7.23 1.92 22.03
CA THR A 60 6.10 2.72 22.53
C THR A 60 5.40 3.40 21.38
N PHE A 61 4.07 3.23 21.27
CA PHE A 61 3.25 3.91 20.27
C PHE A 61 2.52 5.09 20.88
N MET A 62 2.54 6.22 20.16
CA MET A 62 1.83 7.44 20.55
C MET A 62 0.91 7.86 19.40
N LEU A 63 -0.39 7.86 19.65
CA LEU A 63 -1.40 8.39 18.72
C LEU A 63 -1.82 9.79 19.17
N ASN A 64 -2.42 10.56 18.26
CA ASN A 64 -2.82 11.95 18.51
C ASN A 64 -1.66 12.82 19.02
N ARG A 65 -0.45 12.57 18.49
CA ARG A 65 0.78 13.27 18.82
C ARG A 65 1.43 13.79 17.55
N GLY A 66 1.21 15.07 17.24
CA GLY A 66 1.81 15.71 16.08
C GLY A 66 3.32 15.86 16.24
N VAL A 67 4.04 15.83 15.11
CA VAL A 67 5.47 16.15 15.04
C VAL A 67 5.59 17.55 14.44
N ASP A 68 6.14 18.49 15.21
CA ASP A 68 6.27 19.89 14.76
C ASP A 68 7.52 20.08 13.90
N GLU A 69 8.60 19.37 14.24
CA GLU A 69 9.90 19.56 13.60
C GLU A 69 10.77 18.30 13.70
N ILE A 70 11.46 17.97 12.61
CA ILE A 70 12.59 17.03 12.61
C ILE A 70 13.85 17.82 12.92
N LEU A 71 14.53 17.47 13.99
CA LEU A 71 15.71 18.17 14.46
C LEU A 71 16.96 17.62 13.79
N SER A 72 17.70 18.48 13.10
CA SER A 72 18.96 18.16 12.42
C SER A 72 20.15 18.84 13.10
N ASP A 73 21.34 18.29 12.92
CA ASP A 73 22.59 18.91 13.36
C ASP A 73 23.16 19.88 12.30
N LYS A 74 24.35 20.42 12.57
CA LYS A 74 25.05 21.35 11.65
C LYS A 74 25.43 20.72 10.31
N ASP A 75 25.53 19.40 10.25
CA ASP A 75 25.90 18.62 9.07
C ASP A 75 24.65 18.12 8.32
N GLY A 76 23.45 18.44 8.82
CA GLY A 76 22.15 18.11 8.22
C GLY A 76 21.56 16.77 8.69
N GLN A 77 22.24 16.06 9.59
CA GLN A 77 21.81 14.74 10.06
C GLN A 77 20.71 14.84 11.10
N ALA A 78 19.62 14.12 10.91
CA ALA A 78 18.53 14.04 11.87
C ALA A 78 18.98 13.33 13.15
N TRP A 79 18.66 13.92 14.30
CA TRP A 79 18.98 13.37 15.63
C TRP A 79 17.77 13.33 16.58
N GLY A 80 16.59 13.74 16.14
CA GLY A 80 15.38 13.67 16.94
C GLY A 80 14.19 14.37 16.31
N ILE A 81 13.11 14.40 17.07
CA ILE A 81 11.87 15.11 16.73
C ILE A 81 11.45 16.00 17.89
N LYS A 82 10.74 17.07 17.56
CA LYS A 82 10.07 17.95 18.50
C LYS A 82 8.56 17.79 18.40
N CYS A 83 7.92 17.65 19.57
CA CYS A 83 6.46 17.59 19.71
C CYS A 83 6.07 18.51 20.87
N ASP A 84 5.37 19.61 20.57
CA ASP A 84 5.08 20.70 21.50
C ASP A 84 6.35 21.25 22.17
N ASN A 85 6.46 21.06 23.49
CA ASN A 85 7.59 21.47 24.32
C ASN A 85 8.56 20.31 24.63
N GLU A 86 8.35 19.13 24.04
CA GLU A 86 9.15 17.93 24.27
C GLU A 86 10.03 17.59 23.08
N VAL A 87 11.16 16.93 23.37
CA VAL A 87 12.11 16.45 22.37
C VAL A 87 12.41 14.98 22.61
N ALA A 88 12.20 14.16 21.59
CA ALA A 88 12.62 12.77 21.57
C ALA A 88 13.87 12.62 20.69
N LYS A 89 14.95 12.08 21.26
CA LYS A 89 16.22 11.88 20.55
C LYS A 89 16.26 10.50 19.91
N ALA A 90 16.80 10.43 18.70
CA ALA A 90 17.01 9.18 17.95
C ALA A 90 18.27 9.28 17.09
N LYS A 91 18.80 8.14 16.64
CA LYS A 91 19.93 8.13 15.69
C LYS A 91 19.49 8.32 14.24
N LEU A 92 18.23 8.04 13.96
CA LEU A 92 17.58 8.15 12.66
C LEU A 92 16.09 8.36 12.83
N VAL A 93 15.44 8.84 11.77
CA VAL A 93 13.98 9.03 11.71
C VAL A 93 13.45 8.28 10.50
N ILE A 94 12.39 7.50 10.71
CA ILE A 94 11.65 6.80 9.66
C ILE A 94 10.25 7.41 9.62
N GLY A 95 9.73 7.70 8.43
CA GLY A 95 8.35 8.21 8.31
C GLY A 95 7.86 8.20 6.88
N ASP A 96 6.58 8.51 6.70
CA ASP A 96 5.99 8.73 5.39
C ASP A 96 6.25 10.16 4.89
N PRO A 97 6.05 10.44 3.59
CA PRO A 97 6.35 11.74 2.98
C PRO A 97 5.74 12.96 3.68
N SER A 98 4.61 12.82 4.37
CA SER A 98 3.90 13.96 4.98
C SER A 98 4.64 14.61 6.15
N TYR A 99 5.58 13.88 6.78
CA TYR A 99 6.37 14.39 7.90
C TYR A 99 7.63 15.14 7.47
N PHE A 100 7.99 15.09 6.19
CA PHE A 100 9.25 15.65 5.71
C PHE A 100 9.02 16.87 4.82
N PRO A 101 9.97 17.82 4.81
CA PRO A 101 9.91 18.97 3.91
C PRO A 101 9.85 18.57 2.43
N GLU A 102 9.21 19.40 1.60
CA GLU A 102 9.02 19.13 0.17
C GLU A 102 10.32 18.84 -0.59
N GLN A 103 11.46 19.42 -0.18
CA GLN A 103 12.75 19.16 -0.83
C GLN A 103 13.28 17.72 -0.63
N LYS A 104 12.76 16.96 0.34
CA LYS A 104 13.18 15.57 0.60
C LYS A 104 12.36 14.53 -0.16
N VAL A 105 11.27 14.97 -0.81
CA VAL A 105 10.33 14.09 -1.50
C VAL A 105 10.07 14.60 -2.91
N ARG A 106 9.76 13.71 -3.83
CA ARG A 106 9.32 14.09 -5.18
C ARG A 106 7.98 13.46 -5.50
N LYS A 107 7.12 14.23 -6.16
CA LYS A 107 5.83 13.73 -6.64
C LYS A 107 6.05 12.72 -7.77
N THR A 108 5.50 11.51 -7.64
CA THR A 108 5.61 10.41 -8.60
C THR A 108 4.37 10.23 -9.46
N GLY A 109 3.24 10.78 -9.03
CA GLY A 109 1.98 10.71 -9.76
C GLY A 109 0.80 11.11 -8.89
N VAL A 110 -0.40 10.79 -9.36
CA VAL A 110 -1.65 11.02 -8.63
C VAL A 110 -2.46 9.73 -8.66
N ALA A 111 -2.71 9.15 -7.50
CA ALA A 111 -3.62 8.02 -7.36
C ALA A 111 -5.05 8.52 -7.25
N VAL A 112 -5.96 7.93 -8.01
CA VAL A 112 -7.40 8.19 -7.91
C VAL A 112 -8.10 6.93 -7.43
N ARG A 113 -8.93 7.08 -6.40
CA ARG A 113 -9.68 6.00 -5.75
C ARG A 113 -11.12 6.46 -5.52
N SER A 114 -12.08 5.61 -5.87
CA SER A 114 -13.49 5.81 -5.53
C SER A 114 -14.01 4.60 -4.80
N ILE A 115 -14.60 4.82 -3.63
CA ILE A 115 -15.24 3.80 -2.81
C ILE A 115 -16.75 3.83 -3.08
N PHE A 116 -17.33 2.68 -3.36
CA PHE A 116 -18.74 2.50 -3.65
C PHE A 116 -19.38 1.56 -2.64
N ILE A 117 -20.56 1.94 -2.16
CA ILE A 117 -21.40 1.08 -1.33
C ILE A 117 -22.46 0.45 -2.22
N LEU A 118 -22.50 -0.87 -2.28
CA LEU A 118 -23.48 -1.64 -3.07
C LEU A 118 -24.37 -2.45 -2.12
N ASN A 119 -25.60 -2.72 -2.53
CA ASN A 119 -26.53 -3.62 -1.85
C ASN A 119 -26.79 -4.91 -2.63
N HIS A 120 -25.88 -5.26 -3.53
CA HIS A 120 -25.91 -6.47 -4.35
C HIS A 120 -24.48 -6.86 -4.75
N PRO A 121 -24.23 -8.15 -5.06
CA PRO A 121 -22.94 -8.56 -5.62
C PRO A 121 -22.71 -7.90 -6.98
N VAL A 122 -21.45 -7.75 -7.37
CA VAL A 122 -21.10 -7.19 -8.68
C VAL A 122 -21.69 -8.08 -9.79
N PRO A 123 -22.36 -7.51 -10.81
CA PRO A 123 -22.88 -8.27 -11.95
C PRO A 123 -21.82 -9.19 -12.61
N ASN A 124 -22.25 -10.35 -13.09
CA ASN A 124 -21.39 -11.35 -13.75
C ASN A 124 -20.26 -11.92 -12.86
N SER A 125 -20.37 -11.81 -11.53
CA SER A 125 -19.38 -12.36 -10.59
C SER A 125 -19.73 -13.74 -10.03
N ASN A 126 -20.87 -14.32 -10.44
CA ASN A 126 -21.45 -15.52 -9.82
C ASN A 126 -21.67 -15.33 -8.30
N ASP A 127 -22.27 -14.18 -7.95
CA ASP A 127 -22.60 -13.75 -6.59
C ASP A 127 -21.40 -13.81 -5.62
N ALA A 128 -20.23 -13.38 -6.10
CA ALA A 128 -19.02 -13.41 -5.29
C ALA A 128 -19.07 -12.38 -4.15
N GLU A 129 -18.78 -12.86 -2.93
CA GLU A 129 -18.71 -12.04 -1.71
C GLU A 129 -17.44 -11.16 -1.63
N SER A 130 -16.43 -11.50 -2.43
CA SER A 130 -15.24 -10.69 -2.64
C SER A 130 -14.60 -11.06 -3.95
N LEU A 131 -13.99 -10.10 -4.63
CA LEU A 131 -13.33 -10.32 -5.91
C LEU A 131 -12.34 -9.22 -6.22
N GLN A 132 -11.50 -9.50 -7.21
CA GLN A 132 -10.67 -8.51 -7.85
C GLN A 132 -10.97 -8.49 -9.35
N ILE A 133 -11.16 -7.31 -9.92
CA ILE A 133 -11.20 -7.07 -11.37
C ILE A 133 -9.97 -6.26 -11.72
N ILE A 134 -9.28 -6.69 -12.77
CA ILE A 134 -8.22 -5.91 -13.40
C ILE A 134 -8.73 -5.58 -14.81
N ILE A 135 -8.75 -4.30 -15.13
CA ILE A 135 -9.04 -3.81 -16.47
C ILE A 135 -7.70 -3.39 -17.08
N PRO A 136 -7.13 -4.21 -17.98
CA PRO A 136 -5.82 -3.91 -18.55
C PRO A 136 -5.85 -2.58 -19.29
N ALA A 137 -4.77 -1.81 -19.18
CA ALA A 137 -4.61 -0.49 -19.77
C ALA A 137 -4.98 -0.47 -21.26
N ALA A 138 -4.54 -1.49 -22.02
CA ALA A 138 -4.84 -1.65 -23.44
C ALA A 138 -6.35 -1.79 -23.74
N GLN A 139 -7.14 -2.39 -22.84
CA GLN A 139 -8.60 -2.53 -22.99
C GLN A 139 -9.35 -1.25 -22.62
N ALA A 140 -8.74 -0.39 -21.81
CA ALA A 140 -9.29 0.90 -21.39
C ALA A 140 -8.78 2.09 -22.23
N ASN A 141 -7.92 1.86 -23.23
CA ASN A 141 -7.20 2.89 -23.99
C ASN A 141 -6.40 3.84 -23.07
N ARG A 142 -5.63 3.24 -22.17
CA ARG A 142 -4.80 3.88 -21.13
C ARG A 142 -3.38 3.33 -21.14
N ASN A 143 -2.51 3.92 -20.32
CA ASN A 143 -1.16 3.41 -20.05
C ASN A 143 -1.09 2.60 -18.75
N ASN A 144 -2.01 2.84 -17.81
CA ASN A 144 -2.08 2.17 -16.52
C ASN A 144 -3.41 1.43 -16.36
N ASP A 145 -3.33 0.25 -15.75
CA ASP A 145 -4.48 -0.57 -15.42
C ASP A 145 -5.46 0.14 -14.47
N ILE A 146 -6.73 -0.29 -14.50
CA ILE A 146 -7.74 0.07 -13.52
C ILE A 146 -8.05 -1.17 -12.68
N TYR A 147 -8.04 -1.02 -11.36
CA TYR A 147 -8.30 -2.08 -10.40
C TYR A 147 -9.67 -1.89 -9.76
N VAL A 148 -10.38 -2.99 -9.54
CA VAL A 148 -11.58 -3.04 -8.70
C VAL A 148 -11.36 -4.09 -7.63
N ALA A 149 -11.36 -3.69 -6.36
CA ALA A 149 -11.36 -4.61 -5.23
C ALA A 149 -12.74 -4.58 -4.56
N VAL A 150 -13.34 -5.75 -4.33
CA VAL A 150 -14.64 -5.86 -3.66
C VAL A 150 -14.51 -6.74 -2.44
N VAL A 151 -15.07 -6.27 -1.33
CA VAL A 151 -15.19 -6.98 -0.06
C VAL A 151 -16.59 -6.78 0.51
N SER A 152 -17.06 -7.70 1.35
CA SER A 152 -18.42 -7.68 1.91
C SER A 152 -18.43 -7.99 3.41
N SER A 153 -19.62 -8.26 3.97
CA SER A 153 -19.79 -8.75 5.34
C SER A 153 -18.98 -10.01 5.67
N THR A 154 -18.61 -10.82 4.67
CA THR A 154 -17.73 -11.99 4.85
C THR A 154 -16.36 -11.64 5.41
N HIS A 155 -15.91 -10.40 5.24
CA HIS A 155 -14.67 -9.87 5.78
C HIS A 155 -14.89 -9.00 7.02
N CYS A 156 -16.12 -8.95 7.56
CA CYS A 156 -16.49 -8.11 8.70
C CYS A 156 -16.24 -6.60 8.49
N VAL A 157 -16.23 -6.13 7.24
CA VAL A 157 -16.01 -4.71 6.89
C VAL A 157 -17.32 -3.97 6.58
N ALA A 158 -18.43 -4.69 6.42
CA ALA A 158 -19.74 -4.13 6.12
C ALA A 158 -20.87 -4.95 6.75
N PRO A 159 -22.08 -4.38 6.95
CA PRO A 159 -23.26 -5.15 7.34
C PRO A 159 -23.67 -6.21 6.30
N GLN A 160 -24.47 -7.19 6.72
CA GLN A 160 -24.98 -8.23 5.82
C GLN A 160 -25.73 -7.63 4.62
N GLY A 161 -25.42 -8.14 3.42
CA GLY A 161 -26.03 -7.66 2.17
C GLY A 161 -25.43 -6.37 1.61
N ILE A 162 -24.40 -5.83 2.28
CA ILE A 162 -23.65 -4.66 1.81
C ILE A 162 -22.27 -5.08 1.31
N TYR A 163 -21.87 -4.51 0.17
CA TYR A 163 -20.57 -4.70 -0.45
C TYR A 163 -19.86 -3.35 -0.55
N ILE A 164 -18.55 -3.36 -0.37
CA ILE A 164 -17.67 -2.22 -0.58
C ILE A 164 -16.83 -2.53 -1.81
N ALA A 165 -17.00 -1.74 -2.87
CA ALA A 165 -16.18 -1.82 -4.07
C ALA A 165 -15.28 -0.59 -4.14
N ILE A 166 -13.98 -0.81 -4.37
CA ILE A 166 -12.99 0.26 -4.50
C ILE A 166 -12.46 0.20 -5.92
N VAL A 167 -12.66 1.27 -6.69
CA VAL A 167 -12.13 1.42 -8.06
C VAL A 167 -10.94 2.37 -8.00
N SER A 168 -9.78 1.96 -8.53
CA SER A 168 -8.56 2.76 -8.46
C SER A 168 -7.71 2.68 -9.73
N THR A 169 -7.00 3.76 -10.04
CA THR A 169 -5.98 3.81 -11.11
C THR A 169 -5.00 4.96 -10.87
N LEU A 170 -3.93 5.02 -11.68
CA LEU A 170 -3.03 6.16 -11.75
C LEU A 170 -3.61 7.20 -12.71
N ALA A 171 -3.72 8.46 -12.30
CA ALA A 171 -4.26 9.50 -13.15
C ALA A 171 -3.37 9.79 -14.37
N GLU A 172 -3.97 9.87 -15.55
CA GLU A 172 -3.31 10.20 -16.82
C GLU A 172 -3.80 11.54 -17.42
N THR A 173 -4.91 12.08 -16.88
CA THR A 173 -5.57 13.28 -17.38
C THR A 173 -5.82 14.29 -16.24
N SER A 174 -6.30 15.49 -16.60
CA SER A 174 -6.70 16.51 -15.64
C SER A 174 -8.08 16.26 -15.00
N VAL A 175 -8.81 15.21 -15.42
CA VAL A 175 -10.13 14.85 -14.89
C VAL A 175 -10.11 13.40 -14.37
N PRO A 176 -9.33 13.12 -13.31
CA PRO A 176 -8.96 11.76 -12.92
C PRO A 176 -10.15 10.86 -12.54
N LEU A 177 -11.24 11.42 -12.00
CA LEU A 177 -12.42 10.63 -11.61
C LEU A 177 -13.17 10.01 -12.80
N GLN A 178 -13.07 10.61 -13.99
CA GLN A 178 -13.67 10.04 -15.21
C GLN A 178 -12.91 8.82 -15.70
N GLU A 179 -11.62 8.69 -15.34
CA GLU A 179 -10.78 7.57 -15.74
C GLU A 179 -11.22 6.25 -15.07
N LEU A 180 -11.96 6.34 -13.96
CA LEU A 180 -12.52 5.17 -13.26
C LEU A 180 -13.76 4.59 -13.93
N GLU A 181 -14.39 5.32 -14.87
CA GLU A 181 -15.66 4.94 -15.50
C GLU A 181 -15.70 3.50 -16.05
N PRO A 182 -14.64 2.96 -16.68
CA PRO A 182 -14.62 1.56 -17.10
C PRO A 182 -14.86 0.57 -15.96
N GLY A 183 -14.30 0.83 -14.76
CA GLY A 183 -14.52 0.01 -13.56
C GLY A 183 -15.88 0.26 -12.94
N VAL A 184 -16.33 1.52 -12.88
CA VAL A 184 -17.65 1.88 -12.31
C VAL A 184 -18.79 1.22 -13.06
N LYS A 185 -18.71 1.14 -14.40
CA LYS A 185 -19.71 0.47 -15.24
C LYS A 185 -19.91 -1.02 -14.91
N LEU A 186 -18.90 -1.67 -14.34
CA LEU A 186 -18.99 -3.08 -13.95
C LEU A 186 -19.77 -3.28 -12.65
N LEU A 187 -19.90 -2.25 -11.81
CA LEU A 187 -20.46 -2.38 -10.46
C LEU A 187 -21.99 -2.51 -10.44
N GLY A 188 -22.70 -2.03 -11.46
CA GLY A 188 -24.16 -1.85 -11.42
C GLY A 188 -24.57 -0.62 -10.59
N PRO A 189 -25.85 -0.52 -10.17
CA PRO A 189 -26.31 0.55 -9.29
C PRO A 189 -25.57 0.57 -7.95
N TYR A 190 -25.16 1.75 -7.48
CA TYR A 190 -24.56 1.92 -6.16
C TYR A 190 -25.44 2.82 -5.29
N LEU A 191 -25.35 2.63 -3.97
CA LEU A 191 -26.04 3.45 -2.98
C LEU A 191 -25.32 4.77 -2.76
N GLU A 192 -24.00 4.72 -2.59
CA GLU A 192 -23.17 5.89 -2.28
C GLU A 192 -21.78 5.76 -2.92
N ARG A 193 -21.14 6.92 -3.13
CA ARG A 193 -19.80 7.04 -3.70
C ARG A 193 -18.96 8.04 -2.91
N PHE A 194 -17.72 7.67 -2.61
CA PHE A 194 -16.73 8.51 -1.93
C PHE A 194 -15.46 8.59 -2.77
N ASP A 195 -15.08 9.80 -3.16
CA ASP A 195 -13.96 10.05 -4.06
C ASP A 195 -12.73 10.54 -3.31
N ALA A 196 -11.56 10.02 -3.70
CA ALA A 196 -10.25 10.46 -3.20
C ALA A 196 -9.26 10.58 -4.36
N ILE A 197 -8.64 11.75 -4.47
CA ILE A 197 -7.53 12.03 -5.39
C ILE A 197 -6.33 12.39 -4.51
N THR A 198 -5.26 11.63 -4.61
CA THR A 198 -4.12 11.73 -3.71
C THR A 198 -2.83 11.80 -4.49
N ASP A 199 -2.03 12.83 -4.22
CA ASP A 199 -0.67 12.92 -4.73
C ASP A 199 0.20 11.81 -4.12
N MET A 200 1.03 11.19 -4.94
CA MET A 200 1.98 10.18 -4.51
C MET A 200 3.39 10.75 -4.52
N PHE A 201 4.16 10.38 -3.51
CA PHE A 201 5.52 10.85 -3.30
C PHE A 201 6.47 9.68 -3.02
N GLU A 202 7.73 9.88 -3.35
CA GLU A 202 8.84 9.00 -2.98
C GLU A 202 10.04 9.86 -2.50
N PRO A 203 10.98 9.30 -1.71
CA PRO A 203 12.18 10.02 -1.31
C PRO A 203 13.05 10.43 -2.51
N VAL A 204 13.74 11.57 -2.39
CA VAL A 204 14.77 11.97 -3.37
C VAL A 204 16.15 11.36 -3.11
N SER A 205 16.40 10.84 -1.89
CA SER A 205 17.66 10.24 -1.45
C SER A 205 17.43 8.94 -0.67
N ASP A 206 18.50 8.17 -0.41
CA ASP A 206 18.40 6.90 0.32
C ASP A 206 18.43 7.06 1.86
N GLY A 207 18.49 8.29 2.37
CA GLY A 207 18.48 8.61 3.79
C GLY A 207 19.80 8.39 4.54
N LYS A 208 20.87 7.90 3.89
CA LYS A 208 22.14 7.60 4.58
C LYS A 208 22.96 8.82 4.96
N GLU A 209 22.83 9.91 4.18
CA GLU A 209 23.59 11.15 4.44
C GLU A 209 22.96 12.00 5.56
N ASP A 210 21.64 11.91 5.74
CA ASP A 210 20.86 12.79 6.61
C ASP A 210 20.04 12.06 7.70
N ASN A 211 20.17 10.74 7.79
CA ASN A 211 19.45 9.85 8.71
C ASN A 211 17.91 9.94 8.61
N CYS A 212 17.38 10.37 7.47
CA CYS A 212 15.94 10.44 7.20
C CYS A 212 15.52 9.37 6.20
N PHE A 213 14.88 8.30 6.68
CA PHE A 213 14.45 7.17 5.86
C PHE A 213 12.96 7.29 5.56
N ILE A 214 12.64 7.73 4.35
CA ILE A 214 11.26 8.05 3.95
C ILE A 214 10.69 6.89 3.13
N SER A 215 9.48 6.46 3.47
CA SER A 215 8.72 5.48 2.69
C SER A 215 8.12 6.09 1.43
N SER A 216 7.76 5.25 0.47
CA SER A 216 6.98 5.67 -0.69
C SER A 216 5.48 5.75 -0.34
N SER A 217 4.74 6.58 -1.08
CA SER A 217 3.27 6.60 -0.98
C SER A 217 2.66 5.33 -1.56
N TYR A 218 1.50 4.91 -1.01
CA TYR A 218 0.76 3.79 -1.56
C TYR A 218 0.26 4.06 -2.98
N ASP A 219 0.65 3.19 -3.91
CA ASP A 219 0.18 3.22 -5.28
C ASP A 219 -1.27 2.68 -5.41
N PRO A 220 -1.95 2.87 -6.56
CA PRO A 220 -3.36 2.50 -6.70
C PRO A 220 -3.57 0.99 -6.98
N THR A 221 -2.53 0.15 -6.90
CA THR A 221 -2.69 -1.30 -7.09
C THR A 221 -3.50 -1.91 -5.96
N SER A 222 -4.13 -3.05 -6.23
CA SER A 222 -5.02 -3.75 -5.30
C SER A 222 -4.33 -4.86 -4.50
N HIS A 223 -2.99 -4.86 -4.46
CA HIS A 223 -2.17 -5.83 -3.70
C HIS A 223 -0.93 -5.14 -3.09
N PHE A 224 -0.24 -5.83 -2.19
CA PHE A 224 0.84 -5.26 -1.36
C PHE A 224 2.27 -5.49 -1.90
N GLU A 225 2.45 -5.88 -3.16
CA GLU A 225 3.78 -6.25 -3.65
C GLU A 225 4.74 -5.06 -3.61
N THR A 226 4.37 -3.92 -4.20
CA THR A 226 5.19 -2.70 -4.21
C THR A 226 5.40 -2.11 -2.82
N THR A 227 4.40 -2.23 -1.94
CA THR A 227 4.56 -1.87 -0.51
C THR A 227 5.59 -2.76 0.18
N SER A 228 5.57 -4.06 -0.10
CA SER A 228 6.52 -5.01 0.51
C SER A 228 7.93 -4.73 0.01
N GLU A 229 8.09 -4.41 -1.27
CA GLU A 229 9.36 -3.98 -1.85
C GLU A 229 9.90 -2.72 -1.16
N ASP A 230 9.07 -1.70 -0.92
CA ASP A 230 9.47 -0.46 -0.23
C ASP A 230 9.91 -0.73 1.22
N VAL A 231 9.24 -1.64 1.94
CA VAL A 231 9.64 -2.06 3.29
C VAL A 231 10.99 -2.77 3.29
N LEU A 232 11.23 -3.68 2.34
CA LEU A 232 12.51 -4.39 2.22
C LEU A 232 13.65 -3.42 1.85
N ASP A 233 13.38 -2.47 0.96
CA ASP A 233 14.33 -1.43 0.58
C ASP A 233 14.64 -0.49 1.75
N LEU A 234 13.63 -0.05 2.52
CA LEU A 234 13.82 0.72 3.76
C LEU A 234 14.71 -0.03 4.75
N TYR A 235 14.40 -1.31 5.02
CA TYR A 235 15.20 -2.14 5.91
C TYR A 235 16.67 -2.18 5.47
N LYS A 236 16.91 -2.39 4.17
CA LYS A 236 18.26 -2.43 3.60
C LYS A 236 18.98 -1.09 3.68
N ARG A 237 18.30 0.01 3.41
CA ARG A 237 18.87 1.37 3.52
C ARG A 237 19.28 1.69 4.95
N ILE A 238 18.47 1.27 5.93
CA ILE A 238 18.70 1.51 7.36
C ILE A 238 19.81 0.63 7.92
N THR A 239 19.78 -0.67 7.63
CA THR A 239 20.66 -1.67 8.26
C THR A 239 21.94 -1.94 7.47
N GLY A 240 21.93 -1.66 6.17
CA GLY A 240 23.02 -2.00 5.25
C GLY A 240 22.96 -3.44 4.71
N GLU A 241 21.98 -4.25 5.11
CA GLU A 241 21.88 -5.68 4.79
C GLU A 241 20.47 -6.04 4.27
N ASP A 242 20.39 -7.11 3.47
CA ASP A 242 19.11 -7.66 3.02
C ASP A 242 18.39 -8.34 4.20
N LEU A 243 17.07 -8.18 4.31
CA LEU A 243 16.28 -8.84 5.35
C LEU A 243 16.34 -10.36 5.18
N ASP A 244 16.83 -11.07 6.21
CA ASP A 244 16.86 -12.52 6.20
C ASP A 244 15.46 -13.10 6.47
N MET A 245 14.80 -13.52 5.39
CA MET A 245 13.47 -14.11 5.41
C MET A 245 13.43 -15.54 6.00
N ASN A 246 14.56 -16.09 6.44
CA ASN A 246 14.63 -17.42 7.07
C ASN A 246 14.59 -17.36 8.60
N ILE A 247 14.69 -16.17 9.20
CA ILE A 247 14.58 -15.99 10.65
C ILE A 247 13.10 -16.10 11.04
N ASN A 248 12.81 -16.96 12.02
CA ASN A 248 11.43 -17.12 12.50
C ASN A 248 11.02 -15.89 13.32
N ALA A 249 9.93 -15.22 12.90
CA ALA A 249 9.38 -14.07 13.61
C ALA A 249 8.85 -14.41 15.02
N ASP A 250 8.59 -15.68 15.31
CA ASP A 250 8.12 -16.16 16.61
C ASP A 250 9.25 -16.40 17.63
N SER A 251 10.51 -16.08 17.31
CA SER A 251 11.61 -16.15 18.29
C SER A 251 11.54 -14.98 19.28
N THR A 252 10.43 -14.84 20.00
CA THR A 252 10.53 -14.39 21.39
C THR A 252 11.13 -15.56 22.14
N ASP A 253 12.45 -15.61 22.26
CA ASP A 253 13.08 -16.35 23.34
C ASP A 253 12.51 -15.76 24.63
N VAL A 254 11.47 -16.42 25.16
CA VAL A 254 10.99 -16.20 26.51
C VAL A 254 12.03 -16.84 27.44
N ASP A 255 13.22 -16.24 27.48
CA ASP A 255 14.22 -16.51 28.50
C ASP A 255 14.04 -15.47 29.61
N GLN A 256 13.12 -15.79 30.52
CA GLN A 256 13.22 -15.55 31.96
C GLN A 256 12.21 -16.39 32.76
#